data_AF-A0A974TD89-F1
#
_entry.id   AF-A0A974TD89-F1
#
_cell.length_a   1.000
_cell.length_b   1.000
_cell.length_c   1.000
_cell.angle_alpha   90.00
_cell.angle_beta   90.00
_cell.angle_gamma   90.00
#
_symmetry.space_group_name_H-M   'P 1'
#
loop_
_entity.id
_entity.type
_entity.pdbx_description
1 polymer ?
#
loop_
_entity_poly.entity_id
_entity_poly.type
_entity_poly.pdbx_seq_one_letter_code
_entity_poly.pdbx_strand_id
1 'polypeptide(L)'
;MTELPALSTLARKALDVLKEGGEFRYALETSRFTKREQFKTHLKTATQGTVRGIGFATMDELRREGIIVPVHHTSVSTYYRLRPSA
;
A
#
# COMPACT_ATOMS: atom_id res chain seq x y z
N MET A 1 -3.73 -24.66 -11.26
CA MET A 1 -4.28 -23.29 -11.24
C MET A 1 -4.02 -22.77 -9.84
N THR A 2 -3.10 -21.82 -9.69
CA THR A 2 -2.80 -21.25 -8.37
C THR A 2 -3.99 -20.37 -7.99
N GLU A 3 -4.76 -20.82 -7.00
CA GLU A 3 -5.91 -20.09 -6.47
C GLU A 3 -5.39 -18.78 -5.89
N LEU A 4 -5.43 -17.72 -6.69
CA LEU A 4 -5.21 -16.37 -6.19
C LEU A 4 -6.22 -16.19 -5.05
N PRO A 5 -5.77 -15.74 -3.86
CA PRO A 5 -6.70 -15.51 -2.76
C PRO A 5 -7.83 -14.61 -3.22
N ALA A 6 -8.99 -14.73 -2.59
CA ALA A 6 -10.20 -13.96 -2.93
C ALA A 6 -9.99 -12.46 -2.62
N LEU A 7 -9.16 -11.81 -3.42
CA LEU A 7 -8.82 -10.40 -3.33
C LEU A 7 -9.97 -9.57 -3.87
N SER A 8 -10.31 -8.53 -3.13
CA SER A 8 -11.22 -7.47 -3.56
C SER A 8 -10.75 -6.84 -4.87
N THR A 9 -11.68 -6.29 -5.66
CA THR A 9 -11.36 -5.60 -6.92
C THR A 9 -10.31 -4.49 -6.74
N LEU A 10 -10.36 -3.78 -5.60
CA LEU A 10 -9.37 -2.76 -5.26
C LEU A 10 -7.98 -3.35 -4.94
N ALA A 11 -7.92 -4.50 -4.26
CA ALA A 11 -6.67 -5.19 -3.97
C ALA A 11 -6.02 -5.73 -5.24
N ARG A 12 -6.82 -6.23 -6.19
CA ARG A 12 -6.32 -6.61 -7.53
C ARG A 12 -5.74 -5.41 -8.28
N LYS A 13 -6.41 -4.25 -8.24
CA LYS A 13 -5.90 -3.01 -8.85
C LYS A 13 -4.61 -2.53 -8.18
N ALA A 14 -4.54 -2.60 -6.85
CA ALA A 14 -3.35 -2.26 -6.10
C ALA A 14 -2.17 -3.19 -6.43
N LEU A 15 -2.45 -4.49 -6.58
CA LEU A 15 -1.45 -5.48 -6.97
C LEU A 15 -0.84 -5.18 -8.33
N ASP A 16 -1.64 -4.75 -9.30
CA ASP A 16 -1.18 -4.37 -10.63
C ASP A 16 -0.15 -3.24 -10.57
N VAL A 17 -0.47 -2.18 -9.83
CA VAL A 17 0.44 -1.04 -9.60
C VAL A 17 1.72 -1.46 -8.86
N LEU A 18 1.62 -2.39 -7.90
CA LEU A 18 2.79 -2.91 -7.19
C LEU A 18 3.70 -3.75 -8.10
N LYS A 19 3.13 -4.51 -9.05
CA LYS A 19 3.89 -5.26 -10.06
C LYS A 19 4.66 -4.35 -11.00
N GLU A 20 4.11 -3.18 -11.31
CA GLU A 20 4.79 -2.13 -12.09
C GLU A 20 5.91 -1.41 -11.31
N GLY A 21 6.18 -1.80 -10.07
CA GLY A 21 7.21 -1.18 -9.22
C GLY A 21 6.68 -0.08 -8.29
N GLY A 22 5.37 -0.02 -8.07
CA GLY A 22 4.75 0.84 -7.07
C GLY A 22 5.09 0.44 -5.63
N GLU A 23 4.74 1.32 -4.68
CA GLU A 23 4.91 1.08 -3.24
C GLU A 23 3.75 1.64 -2.43
N PHE A 24 3.39 0.96 -1.35
CA PHE A 24 2.52 1.51 -0.34
C PHE A 24 3.34 2.32 0.67
N ARG A 25 2.83 3.50 1.02
CA ARG A 25 3.35 4.33 2.11
C ARG A 25 2.27 4.49 3.16
N TYR A 26 2.56 4.06 4.38
CA TYR A 26 1.78 4.33 5.58
C TYR A 26 2.53 5.36 6.42
N ALA A 27 2.03 6.58 6.54
CA ALA A 27 2.77 7.68 7.19
C ALA A 27 1.86 8.54 8.07
N LEU A 28 2.43 9.10 9.14
CA LEU A 28 1.77 10.14 9.92
C LEU A 28 1.72 11.43 9.10
N GLU A 29 0.52 11.93 8.86
CA GLU A 29 0.30 13.14 8.08
C GLU A 29 -0.61 14.12 8.81
N THR A 30 -0.21 15.38 8.83
CA THR A 30 -1.04 16.46 9.38
C THR A 30 -2.11 16.84 8.37
N SER A 31 -3.38 16.69 8.78
CA SER A 31 -4.50 17.17 7.99
C SER A 31 -4.48 18.69 7.91
N ARG A 32 -4.44 19.26 6.69
CA ARG A 32 -4.45 20.72 6.51
C ARG A 32 -5.73 21.37 7.05
N PHE A 33 -6.87 20.67 6.97
CA PHE A 33 -8.18 21.17 7.36
C PHE A 33 -8.41 21.10 8.88
N THR A 34 -8.14 19.95 9.50
CA THR A 34 -8.41 19.74 10.93
C THR A 34 -7.19 20.00 11.83
N LYS A 35 -6.01 20.21 11.25
CA LYS A 35 -4.71 20.31 11.95
C LYS A 35 -4.34 19.10 12.81
N ARG A 36 -5.10 18.00 12.70
CA ARG A 36 -4.83 16.75 13.43
C ARG A 36 -3.87 15.87 12.65
N GLU A 37 -2.97 15.23 13.37
CA GLU A 37 -2.08 14.21 12.84
C GLU A 37 -2.82 12.88 12.76
N GLN A 38 -2.79 12.26 11.59
CA GLN A 38 -3.43 10.98 11.34
C GLN A 38 -2.54 10.14 10.45
N PHE A 39 -2.47 8.84 10.73
CA PHE A 39 -1.81 7.93 9.82
C PHE A 39 -2.64 7.76 8.55
N LYS A 40 -2.00 7.91 7.40
CA LYS A 40 -2.60 7.74 6.09
C LYS A 40 -1.85 6.72 5.28
N THR A 41 -2.60 6.00 4.47
CA THR A 41 -2.07 5.04 3.49
C THR A 41 -2.22 5.62 2.10
N HIS A 42 -1.12 5.62 1.37
CA HIS A 42 -1.06 6.02 -0.02
C HIS A 42 -0.40 4.92 -0.84
N LEU A 43 -1.04 4.51 -1.94
CA LEU A 43 -0.37 3.72 -2.97
C LEU A 43 0.31 4.65 -3.95
N LYS A 44 1.63 4.53 -4.08
CA LYS A 44 2.44 5.24 -5.05
C LYS A 44 2.73 4.34 -6.26
N THR A 45 2.67 4.90 -7.45
CA THR A 45 3.17 4.28 -8.69
C THR A 45 4.69 4.38 -8.74
N ALA A 46 5.32 3.65 -9.68
CA ALA A 46 6.76 3.77 -9.94
C ALA A 46 7.20 5.22 -10.24
N THR A 47 6.32 6.03 -10.82
CA THR A 47 6.52 7.46 -11.12
C THR A 47 6.19 8.40 -9.96
N GLN A 48 6.07 7.87 -8.72
CA GLN A 48 5.68 8.62 -7.51
C GLN A 48 4.27 9.25 -7.53
N GLY A 49 3.43 8.90 -8.51
CA GLY A 49 2.02 9.31 -8.56
C GLY A 49 1.20 8.58 -7.49
N THR A 50 0.27 9.28 -6.82
CA THR A 50 -0.59 8.65 -5.80
C THR A 50 -1.88 8.14 -6.43
N VAL A 51 -2.16 6.84 -6.28
CA VAL A 51 -3.39 6.21 -6.77
C VAL A 51 -4.53 6.51 -5.81
N ARG A 52 -5.57 7.19 -6.31
CA ARG A 52 -6.77 7.54 -5.54
C ARG A 52 -7.66 6.32 -5.34
N GLY A 53 -8.35 6.28 -4.19
CA GLY A 53 -9.33 5.25 -3.87
C GLY A 53 -8.76 3.94 -3.32
N ILE A 54 -7.44 3.84 -3.16
CA ILE A 54 -6.77 2.72 -2.51
C ILE A 54 -6.21 3.22 -1.19
N GLY A 55 -6.69 2.63 -0.09
CA GLY A 55 -6.37 3.08 1.27
C GLY A 55 -5.89 1.95 2.17
N PHE A 56 -5.99 2.19 3.48
CA PHE A 56 -5.47 1.27 4.50
C PHE A 56 -6.11 -0.12 4.44
N ALA A 57 -7.42 -0.22 4.21
CA ALA A 57 -8.11 -1.52 4.14
C ALA A 57 -7.53 -2.43 3.04
N THR A 58 -7.27 -1.88 1.86
CA THR A 58 -6.65 -2.61 0.75
C THR A 58 -5.20 -3.02 1.05
N MET A 59 -4.45 -2.15 1.73
CA MET A 59 -3.10 -2.48 2.17
C MET A 59 -3.11 -3.61 3.22
N ASP A 60 -4.02 -3.56 4.20
CA ASP A 60 -4.14 -4.59 5.24
C ASP A 60 -4.53 -5.95 4.64
N GLU A 61 -5.45 -5.96 3.67
CA GLU A 61 -5.82 -7.16 2.91
C GLU A 61 -4.60 -7.79 2.24
N LEU A 62 -3.85 -7.03 1.44
CA LEU A 62 -2.64 -7.52 0.77
C LEU A 62 -1.54 -7.95 1.76
N ARG A 63 -1.46 -7.30 2.92
CA ARG A 63 -0.51 -7.66 3.98
C ARG A 63 -0.88 -8.98 4.65
N ARG A 64 -2.17 -9.19 4.97
CA ARG A 64 -2.66 -10.45 5.56
C ARG A 64 -2.41 -11.65 4.65
N GLU A 65 -2.59 -11.46 3.35
CA GLU A 65 -2.29 -12.47 2.34
C GLU A 65 -0.78 -12.68 2.09
N GLY A 66 0.09 -11.91 2.77
CA GLY A 66 1.55 -12.04 2.63
C GLY A 66 2.09 -11.59 1.27
N ILE A 67 1.30 -10.83 0.50
CA ILE A 67 1.64 -10.34 -0.85
C ILE A 67 2.60 -9.15 -0.77
N ILE A 68 2.42 -8.29 0.24
CA ILE A 68 3.30 -7.14 0.48
C ILE A 68 4.10 -7.31 1.76
N VAL A 69 5.32 -6.80 1.74
CA VAL A 69 6.24 -6.83 2.89
C VAL A 69 6.74 -5.41 3.18
N PRO A 70 6.96 -5.07 4.46
CA PRO A 70 7.62 -3.82 4.81
C PRO A 70 9.06 -3.85 4.32
N VAL A 71 9.45 -2.86 3.51
CA VAL A 71 10.81 -2.74 2.97
C VAL A 71 11.63 -1.66 3.68
N HIS A 72 10.96 -0.66 4.24
CA HIS A 72 11.60 0.43 4.95
C HIS A 72 10.65 0.97 6.02
N HIS A 73 11.19 1.35 7.17
CA HIS A 73 10.42 1.98 8.23
C HIS A 73 11.23 3.07 8.91
N THR A 74 10.54 4.13 9.30
CA THR A 74 11.01 5.21 10.17
C THR A 74 10.04 5.34 11.34
N SER A 75 10.34 6.19 12.32
CA SER A 75 9.45 6.42 13.48
C SER A 75 8.05 6.92 13.09
N VAL A 76 7.87 7.46 11.88
CA VAL A 76 6.62 8.09 11.42
C VAL A 76 6.14 7.59 10.06
N SER A 77 6.81 6.60 9.45
CA SER A 77 6.43 6.08 8.14
C SER A 77 6.89 4.63 7.93
N THR A 78 6.04 3.81 7.33
CA THR A 78 6.37 2.46 6.87
C THR A 78 6.06 2.33 5.39
N TYR A 79 7.00 1.76 4.65
CA TYR A 79 6.91 1.53 3.21
C TYR A 79 6.76 0.04 2.97
N TYR A 80 5.79 -0.35 2.15
CA TYR A 80 5.52 -1.72 1.78
C TYR A 80 5.63 -1.89 0.28
N ARG A 81 6.26 -2.98 -0.17
CA ARG A 81 6.35 -3.33 -1.59
C ARG A 81 5.91 -4.76 -1.79
N LEU A 82 5.72 -5.13 -3.06
CA LEU A 82 5.51 -6.52 -3.44
C LEU A 82 6.62 -7.38 -2.84
N ARG A 83 6.25 -8.51 -2.24
CA ARG A 83 7.22 -9.49 -1.78
C ARG A 83 8.06 -9.93 -3.00
N PRO A 84 9.40 -9.82 -2.94
CA PRO A 84 10.23 -10.38 -4.00
C PRO A 84 9.98 -11.88 -4.04
N SER A 85 9.58 -12.39 -5.21
CA SER A 85 9.59 -13.84 -5.43
C SER A 85 11.05 -14.28 -5.37
N ALA A 86 11.37 -15.11 -4.38
CA ALA A 86 12.64 -15.82 -4.35
C ALA A 86 12.71 -16.84 -5.49
#